data_AF-A0A7T6ARH6-F1
#
_entry.id   AF-A0A7T6ARH6-F1
#
_cell.length_a   1.000
_cell.length_b   1.000
_cell.length_c   1.000
_cell.angle_alpha   90.00
_cell.angle_beta   90.00
_cell.angle_gamma   90.00
#
_symmetry.space_group_name_H-M   'P 1'
#
loop_
_entity.id
_entity.type
_entity.pdbx_description
1 polymer ?
#
loop_
_entity_poly.entity_id
_entity_poly.type
_entity_poly.pdbx_seq_one_letter_code
_entity_poly.pdbx_strand_id
1 'polypeptide(L)'
;MKNIGLIILALWILGIAPVAEVRASEAQAAPMGGVLEQRYVIPAELSPEEQRWFKTFQEGNLLAEGWQSISSEILAKTPLEQKTAQKVALDNLGTKIGVEWSRPNSVRKVNSTMLREWGDILRQTARDNPQLLAQALETIDKKVDAVLD
;
A
#
# COMPACT_ATOMS: atom_id res chain seq x y z
N MET A 1 60.03 30.77 32.67
CA MET A 1 60.70 29.48 32.37
C MET A 1 59.84 28.82 31.29
N LYS A 2 60.14 28.72 29.98
CA LYS A 2 61.35 28.74 29.13
C LYS A 2 61.84 27.34 28.68
N ASN A 3 61.30 26.87 27.53
CA ASN A 3 61.83 25.90 26.53
C ASN A 3 62.05 24.42 27.00
N ILE A 4 62.40 23.36 26.22
CA ILE A 4 63.06 23.15 24.89
C ILE A 4 62.65 21.76 24.26
N GLY A 5 62.73 21.58 22.92
CA GLY A 5 63.10 20.31 22.22
C GLY A 5 61.97 19.33 21.81
N LEU A 6 61.84 18.70 20.63
CA LEU A 6 62.63 18.44 19.38
C LEU A 6 63.47 17.14 19.31
N ILE A 7 63.51 16.52 18.10
CA ILE A 7 64.35 15.39 17.58
C ILE A 7 63.81 14.00 18.03
N ILE A 8 63.75 12.87 17.27
CA ILE A 8 64.61 12.16 16.27
C ILE A 8 63.68 11.46 15.22
N LEU A 9 63.87 11.50 13.88
CA LEU A 9 64.71 10.67 12.98
C LEU A 9 64.55 9.13 13.18
N ALA A 10 64.65 8.20 12.22
CA ALA A 10 65.05 8.19 10.79
C ALA A 10 64.56 6.92 10.02
N LEU A 11 64.58 6.96 8.67
CA LEU A 11 64.79 5.89 7.63
C LEU A 11 64.44 4.40 7.91
N TRP A 12 63.91 3.59 6.96
CA TRP A 12 64.59 3.03 5.77
C TRP A 12 63.60 2.35 4.76
N ILE A 13 64.12 1.72 3.69
CA ILE A 13 63.45 1.21 2.45
C ILE A 13 63.94 -0.24 2.15
N LEU A 14 63.44 -1.11 1.24
CA LEU A 14 62.60 -1.01 0.00
C LEU A 14 62.00 -2.39 -0.43
N GLY A 15 60.74 -2.45 -0.91
CA GLY A 15 60.29 -3.44 -1.92
C GLY A 15 59.51 -4.70 -1.47
N ILE A 16 58.81 -5.49 -2.31
CA ILE A 16 58.44 -5.43 -3.76
C ILE A 16 57.13 -6.24 -4.05
N ALA A 17 56.15 -5.66 -4.80
CA ALA A 17 55.09 -6.28 -5.67
C ALA A 17 54.05 -7.33 -5.13
N PRO A 18 53.04 -7.80 -5.92
CA PRO A 18 52.31 -7.20 -7.07
C PRO A 18 50.74 -7.25 -6.97
N VAL A 19 50.08 -6.47 -7.85
CA VAL A 19 48.73 -6.64 -8.48
C VAL A 19 47.56 -7.24 -7.68
N ALA A 20 46.49 -6.44 -7.50
CA ALA A 20 45.11 -6.95 -7.43
C ALA A 20 44.09 -5.92 -7.96
N GLU A 21 43.42 -6.29 -9.06
CA GLU A 21 41.99 -6.08 -9.35
C GLU A 21 41.38 -4.66 -9.27
N VAL A 22 41.04 -4.10 -10.44
CA VAL A 22 40.05 -3.01 -10.55
C VAL A 22 38.69 -3.57 -10.14
N ARG A 23 38.28 -3.32 -8.90
CA ARG A 23 36.90 -3.55 -8.49
C ARG A 23 36.06 -2.39 -9.01
N ALA A 24 35.23 -2.69 -10.01
CA ALA A 24 34.09 -1.86 -10.34
C ALA A 24 33.30 -1.66 -9.05
N SER A 25 33.28 -0.43 -8.54
CA SER A 25 32.43 -0.08 -7.42
C SER A 25 31.00 -0.12 -7.95
N GLU A 26 30.33 -1.25 -7.77
CA GLU A 26 28.89 -1.36 -8.00
C GLU A 26 28.23 -0.24 -7.20
N ALA A 27 27.72 0.77 -7.91
CA ALA A 27 26.85 1.75 -7.32
C ALA A 27 25.63 0.98 -6.83
N GLN A 28 25.58 0.72 -5.53
CA GLN A 28 24.46 0.07 -4.89
C GLN A 28 23.25 0.94 -5.14
N ALA A 29 22.46 0.53 -6.13
CA ALA A 29 21.12 1.04 -6.33
C ALA A 29 20.38 0.74 -5.03
N ALA A 30 20.27 1.77 -4.18
CA ALA A 30 19.44 1.68 -3.00
C ALA A 30 18.07 1.16 -3.44
N PRO A 31 17.47 0.19 -2.73
CA PRO A 31 16.12 -0.21 -3.03
C PRO A 31 15.21 0.99 -2.78
N MET A 32 14.91 1.73 -3.86
CA MET A 32 13.85 2.74 -3.95
C MET A 32 12.46 2.07 -3.93
N GLY A 33 12.33 0.98 -3.17
CA GLY A 33 11.08 0.57 -2.57
C GLY A 33 10.85 1.49 -1.39
N GLY A 34 10.23 2.64 -1.64
CA GLY A 34 9.70 3.47 -0.57
C GLY A 34 8.87 2.60 0.36
N VAL A 35 9.00 2.82 1.68
CA VAL A 35 8.25 2.08 2.69
C VAL A 35 6.76 2.22 2.36
N LEU A 36 6.20 1.19 1.75
CA LEU A 36 4.77 1.03 1.64
C LEU A 36 4.32 0.76 3.07
N GLU A 37 3.87 1.82 3.77
CA GLU A 37 2.95 1.63 4.88
C GLU A 37 1.88 0.67 4.37
N GLN A 38 1.76 -0.50 5.00
CA GLN A 38 0.87 -1.55 4.54
C GLN A 38 -0.56 -1.05 4.68
N ARG A 39 -1.11 -0.47 3.59
CA ARG A 39 -2.39 0.24 3.59
C ARG A 39 -3.59 -0.69 3.77
N TYR A 40 -3.36 -1.99 3.62
CA TYR A 40 -4.27 -3.10 3.83
C TYR A 40 -3.48 -4.32 4.30
N VAL A 41 -4.16 -5.29 4.89
CA VAL A 41 -3.60 -6.61 5.23
C VAL A 41 -4.15 -7.63 4.24
N ILE A 42 -3.30 -8.49 3.69
CA ILE A 42 -3.74 -9.65 2.89
C ILE A 42 -4.14 -10.76 3.86
N PRO A 43 -5.40 -11.25 3.84
CA PRO A 43 -5.81 -12.34 4.73
C PRO A 43 -5.05 -13.63 4.39
N ALA A 44 -4.48 -14.28 5.41
CA ALA A 44 -3.57 -15.42 5.26
C ALA A 44 -4.29 -16.73 4.89
N GLU A 45 -5.60 -16.78 5.14
CA GLU A 45 -6.51 -17.88 4.80
C GLU A 45 -6.84 -17.98 3.31
N LEU A 46 -6.57 -16.93 2.52
CA LEU A 46 -6.75 -16.93 1.06
C LEU A 46 -5.72 -17.84 0.39
N SER A 47 -6.12 -18.54 -0.67
CA SER A 47 -5.18 -19.28 -1.52
C SER A 47 -4.16 -18.33 -2.17
N PRO A 48 -2.96 -18.81 -2.59
CA PRO A 48 -1.96 -17.95 -3.22
C PRO A 48 -2.44 -17.23 -4.50
N GLU A 49 -3.51 -17.71 -5.14
CA GLU A 49 -4.16 -17.03 -6.26
C GLU A 49 -5.11 -15.94 -5.81
N GLU A 50 -6.00 -16.23 -4.86
CA GLU A 50 -6.88 -15.25 -4.24
C GLU A 50 -6.07 -14.10 -3.61
N GLN A 51 -4.93 -14.38 -2.97
CA GLN A 51 -4.02 -13.35 -2.46
C GLN A 51 -3.51 -12.39 -3.56
N ARG A 52 -3.21 -12.90 -4.76
CA ARG A 52 -2.80 -12.06 -5.91
C ARG A 52 -3.97 -11.22 -6.41
N TRP A 53 -5.16 -11.78 -6.53
CA TRP A 53 -6.34 -11.04 -6.98
C TRP A 53 -6.83 -10.03 -5.93
N PHE A 54 -6.72 -10.33 -4.64
CA PHE A 54 -6.97 -9.41 -3.53
C PHE A 54 -6.00 -8.22 -3.59
N LYS A 55 -4.70 -8.48 -3.81
CA LYS A 55 -3.70 -7.44 -4.06
C LYS A 55 -4.07 -6.56 -5.27
N THR A 56 -4.49 -7.17 -6.38
CA THR A 56 -4.96 -6.45 -7.57
C THR A 56 -6.23 -5.63 -7.30
N PHE A 57 -7.15 -6.10 -6.46
CA PHE A 57 -8.32 -5.32 -6.04
C PHE A 57 -7.94 -4.09 -5.20
N GLN A 58 -7.01 -4.26 -4.25
CA GLN A 58 -6.57 -3.19 -3.36
C GLN A 58 -5.76 -2.12 -4.10
N GLU A 59 -4.83 -2.53 -4.95
CA GLU A 59 -3.89 -1.63 -5.66
C GLU A 59 -4.40 -1.14 -7.01
N GLY A 60 -5.28 -1.91 -7.66
CA GLY A 60 -5.74 -1.65 -9.02
C GLY A 60 -4.81 -2.26 -10.07
N ASN A 61 -5.03 -1.86 -11.32
CA ASN A 61 -4.23 -2.23 -12.49
C ASN A 61 -4.40 -1.18 -13.60
N LEU A 62 -3.83 -1.43 -14.78
CA LEU A 62 -3.87 -0.52 -15.93
C LEU A 62 -5.28 -0.15 -16.43
N LEU A 63 -6.31 -0.95 -16.10
CA LEU A 63 -7.68 -0.81 -16.59
C LEU A 63 -8.67 -0.34 -15.51
N ALA A 64 -8.29 -0.38 -14.23
CA ALA A 64 -9.16 -0.06 -13.11
C ALA A 64 -8.38 0.41 -11.89
N GLU A 65 -8.88 1.46 -11.22
CA GLU A 65 -8.36 1.94 -9.96
C GLU A 65 -8.53 0.91 -8.83
N GLY A 66 -7.56 0.87 -7.92
CA GLY A 66 -7.65 0.04 -6.71
C GLY A 66 -8.50 0.66 -5.60
N TRP A 67 -9.02 -0.18 -4.72
CA TRP A 67 -9.78 0.24 -3.54
C TRP A 67 -9.03 1.26 -2.67
N GLN A 68 -7.70 1.18 -2.61
CA GLN A 68 -6.87 2.13 -1.87
C GLN A 68 -6.86 3.54 -2.48
N SER A 69 -6.93 3.66 -3.82
CA SER A 69 -7.09 4.94 -4.51
C SER A 69 -8.46 5.54 -4.18
N ILE A 70 -9.52 4.74 -4.39
CA ILE A 70 -10.91 5.12 -4.16
C ILE A 70 -11.12 5.58 -2.72
N SER A 71 -10.64 4.80 -1.74
CA SER A 71 -10.75 5.11 -0.31
C SER A 71 -9.98 6.39 0.07
N SER A 72 -8.79 6.60 -0.49
CA SER A 72 -8.02 7.82 -0.27
C SER A 72 -8.73 9.05 -0.84
N GLU A 73 -9.32 8.93 -2.03
CA GLU A 73 -10.08 9.97 -2.72
C GLU A 73 -11.39 10.34 -1.99
N ILE A 74 -12.04 9.36 -1.36
CA ILE A 74 -13.20 9.55 -0.47
C ILE A 74 -12.76 10.27 0.81
N LEU A 75 -11.75 9.75 1.51
CA LEU A 75 -11.26 10.29 2.78
C LEU A 75 -10.67 11.69 2.64
N ALA A 76 -10.18 12.08 1.46
CA ALA A 76 -9.77 13.45 1.16
C ALA A 76 -10.93 14.46 1.29
N LYS A 77 -12.17 14.03 1.03
CA LYS A 77 -13.39 14.86 1.08
C LYS A 77 -14.18 14.71 2.38
N THR A 78 -13.92 13.66 3.17
CA THR A 78 -14.56 13.42 4.47
C THR A 78 -14.16 14.47 5.53
N PRO A 79 -15.13 15.06 6.26
CA PRO A 79 -14.88 15.94 7.41
C PRO A 79 -13.96 15.30 8.45
N LEU A 80 -13.07 16.10 9.05
CA LEU A 80 -12.02 15.61 9.96
C LEU A 80 -12.59 14.79 11.13
N GLU A 81 -13.70 15.22 11.70
CA GLU A 81 -14.40 14.56 12.82
C GLU A 81 -14.87 13.14 12.49
N GLN A 82 -15.21 12.87 11.22
CA GLN A 82 -15.68 11.56 10.77
C GLN A 82 -14.53 10.70 10.20
N LYS A 83 -13.45 11.33 9.75
CA LYS A 83 -12.41 10.72 8.89
C LYS A 83 -11.82 9.42 9.43
N THR A 84 -11.58 9.33 10.74
CA THR A 84 -11.08 8.09 11.38
C THR A 84 -12.11 6.96 11.32
N ALA A 85 -13.37 7.23 11.65
CA ALA A 85 -14.44 6.23 11.60
C ALA A 85 -14.70 5.75 10.17
N GLN A 86 -14.73 6.67 9.20
CA GLN A 86 -14.92 6.31 7.80
C GLN A 86 -13.73 5.56 7.22
N LYS A 87 -12.49 5.80 7.68
CA LYS A 87 -11.33 4.99 7.28
C LYS A 87 -11.53 3.55 7.70
N VAL A 88 -11.87 3.30 8.97
CA VAL A 88 -12.12 1.93 9.47
C VAL A 88 -13.25 1.25 8.70
N ALA A 89 -14.35 1.96 8.42
CA ALA A 89 -15.45 1.43 7.62
C ALA A 89 -15.04 1.08 6.18
N LEU A 90 -14.25 1.95 5.52
CA LEU A 90 -13.70 1.69 4.18
C LEU A 90 -12.68 0.54 4.15
N ASP A 91 -11.83 0.41 5.17
CA ASP A 91 -10.85 -0.67 5.29
C ASP A 91 -11.57 -2.03 5.45
N ASN A 92 -12.58 -2.09 6.33
CA ASN A 92 -13.41 -3.28 6.57
C ASN A 92 -14.20 -3.67 5.32
N LEU A 93 -14.91 -2.71 4.71
CA LEU A 93 -15.71 -2.93 3.50
C LEU A 93 -14.83 -3.40 2.33
N GLY A 94 -13.67 -2.75 2.14
CA GLY A 94 -12.69 -3.15 1.12
C GLY A 94 -12.13 -4.55 1.34
N THR A 95 -11.92 -4.94 2.60
CA THR A 95 -11.49 -6.31 2.92
C THR A 95 -12.59 -7.33 2.60
N LYS A 96 -13.82 -7.07 3.04
CA LYS A 96 -15.00 -7.92 2.78
C LYS A 96 -15.24 -8.13 1.28
N ILE A 97 -15.29 -7.02 0.52
CA ILE A 97 -15.46 -7.04 -0.94
C ILE A 97 -14.27 -7.70 -1.64
N GLY A 98 -13.04 -7.34 -1.25
CA GLY A 98 -11.82 -7.83 -1.89
C GLY A 98 -11.64 -9.34 -1.74
N VAL A 99 -11.97 -9.90 -0.56
CA VAL A 99 -11.95 -11.36 -0.32
C VAL A 99 -12.88 -12.06 -1.32
N GLU A 100 -14.14 -11.64 -1.42
CA GLU A 100 -15.09 -12.28 -2.32
C GLU A 100 -14.72 -12.09 -3.79
N TRP A 101 -14.32 -10.87 -4.19
CA TRP A 101 -13.98 -10.59 -5.58
C TRP A 101 -12.73 -11.34 -6.06
N SER A 102 -11.82 -11.69 -5.13
CA SER A 102 -10.61 -12.46 -5.42
C SER A 102 -10.85 -13.93 -5.76
N ARG A 103 -12.04 -14.45 -5.47
CA ARG A 103 -12.45 -15.84 -5.76
C ARG A 103 -12.55 -16.10 -7.27
N PRO A 104 -12.46 -17.38 -7.70
CA PRO A 104 -12.70 -17.75 -9.10
C PRO A 104 -14.06 -17.27 -9.63
N ASN A 105 -14.07 -16.80 -10.88
CA ASN A 105 -15.26 -16.24 -11.54
C ASN A 105 -16.48 -17.18 -11.55
N SER A 106 -16.28 -18.49 -11.44
CA SER A 106 -17.34 -19.52 -11.41
C SER A 106 -18.08 -19.62 -10.07
N VAL A 107 -17.54 -19.05 -9.00
CA VAL A 107 -18.12 -19.13 -7.64
C VAL A 107 -18.32 -17.78 -6.96
N ARG A 108 -17.64 -16.71 -7.40
CA ARG A 108 -17.77 -15.39 -6.79
C ARG A 108 -19.20 -14.84 -6.94
N LYS A 109 -19.75 -14.30 -5.86
CA LYS A 109 -21.07 -13.63 -5.83
C LYS A 109 -20.96 -12.15 -6.21
N VAL A 110 -19.87 -11.48 -5.82
CA VAL A 110 -19.59 -10.07 -6.17
C VAL A 110 -18.98 -9.95 -7.57
N ASN A 111 -19.61 -9.15 -8.43
CA ASN A 111 -19.18 -8.91 -9.81
C ASN A 111 -18.78 -7.45 -10.08
N SER A 112 -18.11 -7.21 -11.22
CA SER A 112 -17.56 -5.88 -11.57
C SER A 112 -18.62 -4.79 -11.81
N THR A 113 -19.90 -5.13 -12.01
CA THR A 113 -20.98 -4.13 -12.10
C THR A 113 -21.37 -3.64 -10.71
N MET A 114 -21.49 -4.56 -9.73
CA MET A 114 -21.70 -4.20 -8.32
C MET A 114 -20.58 -3.30 -7.80
N LEU A 115 -19.31 -3.66 -8.06
CA LEU A 115 -18.16 -2.85 -7.67
C LEU A 115 -18.24 -1.41 -8.20
N ARG A 116 -18.64 -1.25 -9.47
CA ARG A 116 -18.80 0.07 -10.09
C ARG A 116 -19.92 0.86 -9.40
N GLU A 117 -21.10 0.26 -9.25
CA GLU A 117 -22.24 0.90 -8.57
C GLU A 117 -21.86 1.39 -7.16
N TRP A 118 -21.25 0.52 -6.36
CA TRP A 118 -20.88 0.83 -4.98
C TRP A 118 -19.78 1.90 -4.89
N GLY A 119 -18.76 1.80 -5.75
CA GLY A 119 -17.71 2.82 -5.85
C GLY A 119 -18.24 4.19 -6.26
N ASP A 120 -19.15 4.21 -7.24
CA ASP A 120 -19.80 5.44 -7.72
C ASP A 120 -20.69 6.07 -6.63
N ILE A 121 -21.49 5.28 -5.91
CA ILE A 121 -22.30 5.76 -4.78
C ILE A 121 -21.42 6.41 -3.70
N LEU A 122 -20.32 5.75 -3.30
CA LEU A 122 -19.42 6.27 -2.27
C LEU A 122 -18.72 7.56 -2.72
N ARG A 123 -18.22 7.60 -3.96
CA ARG A 123 -17.57 8.77 -4.56
C ARG A 123 -18.51 9.97 -4.67
N GLN A 124 -19.73 9.75 -5.18
CA GLN A 124 -20.75 10.79 -5.31
C GLN A 124 -21.18 11.29 -3.93
N THR A 125 -21.43 10.40 -2.97
CA THR A 125 -21.77 10.80 -1.60
C THR A 125 -20.64 11.62 -0.96
N ALA A 126 -19.39 11.17 -1.06
CA ALA A 126 -18.24 11.89 -0.51
C ALA A 126 -17.99 13.26 -1.17
N ARG A 127 -18.35 13.42 -2.45
CA ARG A 127 -18.21 14.69 -3.19
C ARG A 127 -19.36 15.66 -2.91
N ASP A 128 -20.60 15.16 -2.95
CA ASP A 128 -21.80 16.00 -3.03
C ASP A 128 -22.48 16.18 -1.66
N ASN A 129 -22.40 15.17 -0.78
CA ASN A 129 -23.04 15.16 0.54
C ASN A 129 -22.19 14.39 1.58
N PRO A 130 -20.95 14.83 1.89
CA PRO A 130 -20.00 14.02 2.65
C PRO A 130 -20.48 13.61 4.05
N GLN A 131 -21.34 14.40 4.69
CA GLN A 131 -22.02 14.07 5.95
C GLN A 131 -22.94 12.83 5.87
N LEU A 132 -23.36 12.39 4.68
CA LEU A 132 -24.13 11.15 4.47
C LEU A 132 -23.25 9.92 4.19
N LEU A 133 -21.91 10.08 4.14
CA LEU A 133 -20.99 8.98 3.82
C LEU A 133 -21.10 7.80 4.79
N ALA A 134 -21.40 8.05 6.08
CA ALA A 134 -21.62 6.98 7.07
C ALA A 134 -22.79 6.08 6.66
N GLN A 135 -23.91 6.69 6.28
CA GLN A 135 -25.12 5.99 5.86
C GLN A 135 -24.91 5.25 4.53
N ALA A 136 -24.15 5.85 3.60
CA ALA A 136 -23.80 5.20 2.33
C ALA A 136 -22.91 3.96 2.54
N LEU A 137 -21.90 4.06 3.43
CA LEU A 137 -21.05 2.93 3.81
C LEU A 137 -21.85 1.81 4.47
N GLU A 138 -22.69 2.13 5.46
CA GLU A 138 -23.56 1.15 6.14
C GLU A 138 -24.54 0.48 5.15
N THR A 139 -25.09 1.25 4.21
CA THR A 139 -26.01 0.73 3.18
C THR A 139 -25.30 -0.23 2.23
N ILE A 140 -24.07 0.08 1.82
CA ILE A 140 -23.29 -0.78 0.94
C ILE A 140 -22.79 -2.02 1.69
N ASP A 141 -22.38 -1.90 2.95
CA ASP A 141 -21.96 -3.04 3.76
C ASP A 141 -23.10 -4.08 3.89
N LYS A 142 -24.33 -3.62 4.15
CA LYS A 142 -25.53 -4.47 4.15
C LYS A 142 -25.86 -5.05 2.76
N LYS A 143 -25.64 -4.30 1.68
CA LYS A 143 -25.77 -4.83 0.30
C LYS A 143 -24.75 -5.93 0.01
N VAL A 144 -23.52 -5.80 0.54
CA VAL A 144 -22.48 -6.83 0.41
C VAL A 144 -22.90 -8.06 1.20
N ASP A 145 -23.29 -7.93 2.47
CA ASP A 145 -23.71 -9.08 3.29
C ASP A 145 -24.88 -9.85 2.65
N ALA A 146 -25.91 -9.15 2.17
CA ALA A 146 -27.03 -9.76 1.46
C ALA A 146 -26.67 -10.40 0.09
N VAL A 147 -25.47 -10.12 -0.45
CA VAL A 147 -24.89 -10.80 -1.61
C VAL A 147 -23.98 -11.96 -1.19
N LEU A 148 -23.45 -11.97 0.05
CA LEU A 148 -22.55 -13.00 0.57
C LEU A 148 -23.27 -14.17 1.24
N ASP A 149 -24.49 -13.97 1.75
CA ASP A 149 -25.41 -15.03 2.21
C ASP A 149 -25.74 -16.05 1.08
#